data_AF-A0A3E1QFS8-F1
#
_entry.id   AF-A0A3E1QFS8-F1
#
_cell.length_a   1.000
_cell.length_b   1.000
_cell.length_c   1.000
_cell.angle_alpha   90.00
_cell.angle_beta   90.00
_cell.angle_gamma   90.00
#
_symmetry.space_group_name_H-M   'P 1'
#
loop_
_entity.id
_entity.type
_entity.pdbx_description
1 polymer ?
#
loop_
_entity_poly.entity_id
_entity_poly.type
_entity_poly.pdbx_seq_one_letter_code
_entity_poly.pdbx_strand_id
1 'polypeptide(L)' 'MQAMTSYEVKIRILDEVVATLEMLENAKELLINDDFSQASRLFRRGASELSLNERRLRYLMQNK' A
#
# COMPACT_ATOMS: atom_id res chain seq x y z
N MET A 1 -6.52 -3.08 -25.75
CA MET A 1 -5.72 -2.84 -24.54
C MET A 1 -4.60 -3.87 -24.52
N GLN A 2 -3.32 -3.46 -24.54
CA GLN A 2 -2.21 -4.40 -24.36
C GLN A 2 -2.25 -4.97 -22.93
N ALA A 3 -2.07 -6.29 -22.80
CA ALA A 3 -1.96 -6.94 -21.51
C ALA A 3 -0.61 -6.58 -20.86
N MET A 4 -0.63 -6.16 -19.60
CA MET A 4 0.60 -5.85 -18.86
C MET A 4 1.42 -7.12 -18.64
N THR A 5 2.73 -6.99 -18.78
CA THR A 5 3.70 -8.04 -18.45
C THR A 5 3.78 -8.27 -16.94
N SER A 6 4.26 -9.46 -16.53
CA SER A 6 4.50 -9.77 -15.10
C SER A 6 5.44 -8.77 -14.42
N TYR A 7 6.38 -8.18 -15.17
CA TYR A 7 7.28 -7.15 -14.68
C TYR A 7 6.53 -5.85 -14.36
N GLU A 8 5.72 -5.35 -15.29
CA GLU A 8 4.95 -4.12 -15.10
C GLU A 8 3.94 -4.20 -13.95
N VAL A 9 3.34 -5.38 -13.75
CA VAL A 9 2.44 -5.60 -12.60
C VAL A 9 3.21 -5.52 -11.28
N LYS A 10 4.42 -6.08 -11.20
CA LYS A 10 5.25 -6.00 -9.99
C LYS A 10 5.66 -4.56 -9.68
N ILE A 11 6.09 -3.81 -10.69
CA ILE A 11 6.44 -2.40 -10.53
C ILE A 11 5.25 -1.62 -9.96
N ARG A 12 4.07 -1.78 -10.55
CA ARG A 12 2.86 -1.10 -10.05
C ARG A 12 2.56 -1.44 -8.58
N ILE A 13 2.66 -2.71 -8.19
CA ILE A 13 2.42 -3.08 -6.79
C ILE A 13 3.46 -2.46 -5.85
N LEU A 14 4.73 -2.39 -6.28
CA LEU A 14 5.78 -1.74 -5.49
C LEU A 14 5.50 -0.23 -5.35
N ASP A 15 5.07 0.43 -6.42
CA ASP A 15 4.69 1.85 -6.38
C ASP A 15 3.51 2.08 -5.42
N GLU A 16 2.49 1.21 -5.45
CA GLU A 16 1.36 1.26 -4.52
C GLU A 16 1.80 1.06 -3.06
N VAL A 17 2.75 0.16 -2.80
CA VAL A 17 3.32 -0.06 -1.45
C VAL A 17 4.08 1.19 -1.00
N VAL A 18 4.92 1.79 -1.84
CA VAL A 18 5.66 3.02 -1.51
C VAL A 18 4.70 4.16 -1.18
N ALA A 19 3.69 4.40 -2.01
CA ALA A 19 2.68 5.43 -1.75
C ALA A 19 1.92 5.20 -0.42
N THR A 20 1.65 3.93 -0.10
CA THR A 20 1.03 3.57 1.19
C THR A 20 1.94 3.90 2.37
N LEU A 21 3.25 3.64 2.25
CA LEU A 21 4.23 3.95 3.30
C LEU A 21 4.38 5.46 3.50
N GLU A 22 4.39 6.25 2.43
CA GLU A 22 4.40 7.73 2.49
C GLU A 22 3.14 8.27 3.19
N MET A 23 1.96 7.69 2.92
CA MET A 23 0.73 8.03 3.64
C MET A 23 0.83 7.71 5.13
N LEU A 24 1.43 6.58 5.50
CA LEU A 24 1.61 6.18 6.90
C LEU A 24 2.61 7.09 7.63
N GLU A 25 3.62 7.60 6.94
CA GLU A 25 4.54 8.60 7.48
C GLU A 25 3.77 9.90 7.83
N ASN A 26 2.87 10.35 6.95
CA ASN A 26 1.98 11.48 7.27
C ASN A 26 1.03 11.17 8.45
N ALA A 27 0.53 9.93 8.54
CA ALA A 27 -0.32 9.52 9.65
C ALA A 27 0.40 9.58 11.01
N LYS A 28 1.69 9.26 11.03
CA LYS A 28 2.56 9.41 12.21
C LYS A 28 2.66 10.88 12.62
N GLU A 29 2.90 11.80 11.68
CA GLU A 29 2.95 13.23 11.99
C GLU A 29 1.61 13.75 12.53
N LEU A 30 0.47 13.31 11.99
CA LEU A 30 -0.84 13.66 12.53
C LEU A 30 -1.04 13.16 13.96
N LEU A 31 -0.54 11.96 14.27
CA LEU A 31 -0.61 11.41 15.63
C LEU A 31 0.24 12.21 16.62
N ILE A 32 1.44 12.63 16.21
CA ILE A 32 2.34 13.47 17.02
C ILE A 32 1.69 14.83 17.32
N ASN A 33 0.88 15.34 16.40
CA ASN A 33 0.15 16.61 16.52
C ASN A 33 -1.27 16.45 17.10
N ASP A 34 -1.53 15.37 17.85
CA ASP A 34 -2.81 15.07 18.53
C ASP A 34 -4.06 14.95 17.62
N ASP A 35 -3.92 14.84 16.29
CA ASP A 35 -5.03 14.49 15.38
C ASP A 35 -5.22 12.96 15.31
N PHE A 36 -5.64 12.39 16.44
CA PHE A 36 -5.85 10.95 16.59
C PHE A 36 -6.88 10.39 15.59
N SER A 37 -7.93 11.15 15.27
CA SER A 37 -9.01 10.68 14.40
C SER A 37 -8.52 10.50 12.97
N GLN A 38 -7.77 11.47 12.44
CA GLN A 38 -7.25 11.42 11.09
C GLN A 38 -6.08 10.43 10.98
N ALA A 39 -5.16 10.43 11.95
CA ALA A 39 -4.10 9.43 12.03
C ALA A 39 -4.65 8.00 12.05
N SER A 40 -5.64 7.70 12.91
CA SER A 40 -6.25 6.38 13.03
C SER A 40 -6.94 5.93 11.73
N ARG A 41 -7.57 6.85 11.00
CA ARG A 41 -8.15 6.56 9.67
C ARG A 41 -7.08 6.17 8.66
N LEU A 42 -5.97 6.91 8.60
CA LEU A 42 -4.87 6.62 7.67
C LEU A 42 -4.16 5.31 8.03
N PHE A 43 -3.94 5.01 9.31
CA PHE A 43 -3.37 3.73 9.74
C PHE A 43 -4.23 2.53 9.30
N ARG A 44 -5.55 2.59 9.52
CA ARG A 44 -6.46 1.53 9.06
C ARG A 44 -6.44 1.36 7.55
N ARG A 45 -6.44 2.48 6.82
CA ARG A 45 -6.37 2.47 5.36
C ARG A 45 -5.06 1.83 4.89
N GLY A 46 -3.92 2.25 5.42
CA GLY A 46 -2.62 1.74 5.03
C GLY A 46 -2.46 0.25 5.34
N ALA A 47 -2.95 -0.23 6.49
CA ALA A 47 -2.98 -1.66 6.81
C ALA A 47 -3.79 -2.47 5.78
N SER A 48 -4.93 -1.93 5.33
CA SER A 48 -5.77 -2.58 4.31
C SER A 48 -5.09 -2.62 2.93
N GLU A 49 -4.48 -1.51 2.51
CA GLU A 49 -3.77 -1.39 1.24
C GLU A 49 -2.54 -2.31 1.19
N LEU A 50 -1.74 -2.35 2.26
CA LEU A 50 -0.59 -3.26 2.38
C LEU A 50 -1.03 -4.74 2.34
N SER A 51 -2.10 -5.10 3.05
CA SER A 51 -2.64 -6.47 3.00
C SER A 51 -3.14 -6.84 1.60
N LEU A 52 -3.76 -5.91 0.87
CA LEU A 52 -4.18 -6.14 -0.51
C LEU A 52 -2.97 -6.37 -1.43
N ASN A 53 -1.93 -5.56 -1.30
CA ASN A 53 -0.72 -5.67 -2.10
C ASN A 53 0.05 -6.96 -1.81
N GLU A 54 0.12 -7.38 -0.55
CA GLU A 54 0.69 -8.67 -0.15
C GLU A 54 -0.04 -9.84 -0.81
N ARG A 55 -1.39 -9.85 -0.78
CA ARG A 55 -2.19 -10.86 -1.49
C ARG A 55 -1.90 -10.86 -2.99
N ARG A 56 -1.85 -9.68 -3.63
CA ARG A 56 -1.55 -9.55 -5.07
C ARG A 56 -0.18 -10.12 -5.43
N LEU A 57 0.85 -9.81 -4.63
CA LEU A 57 2.19 -10.36 -4.82
C LEU A 57 2.20 -11.88 -4.68
N ARG A 58 1.51 -12.41 -3.67
CA ARG A 58 1.40 -13.85 -3.44
C ARG A 58 0.80 -14.57 -4.65
N TYR A 59 -0.30 -14.05 -5.21
CA TYR A 59 -0.89 -14.62 -6.43
C TYR A 59 0.07 -14.59 -7.63
N LEU A 60 0.85 -13.52 -7.81
CA LEU A 60 1.84 -13.44 -8.88
C LEU A 60 3.01 -14.41 -8.70
N MET A 61 3.36 -14.74 -7.45
CA MET A 61 4.45 -15.66 -7.14
C MET A 61 4.01 -17.14 -7.21
N GLN A 62 2.74 -17.43 -6.91
CA GLN A 62 2.19 -18.78 -6.96
C GLN A 62 1.78 -19.22 -8.38
N ASN A 63 1.45 -18.27 -9.26
CA ASN A 63 1.11 -18.53 -10.67
C ASN A 63 2.35 -18.49 -11.59
N LYS A 64 3.53 -18.84 -11.06
CA LYS A 64 4.80 -18.91 -11.80
C LYS A 64 5.20 -20.34 -12.13
#